data_AF-A0A8S8Y8D2-F1
#
_entry.id   AF-A0A8S8Y8D2-F1
#
_cell.length_a   1.000
_cell.length_b   1.000
_cell.length_c   1.000
_cell.angle_alpha   90.00
_cell.angle_beta   90.00
_cell.angle_gamma   90.00
#
_symmetry.space_group_name_H-M   'P 1'
#
loop_
_entity.id
_entity.type
_entity.pdbx_description
1 polymer ?
#
loop_
_entity_poly.entity_id
_entity_poly.type
_entity_poly.pdbx_seq_one_letter_code
_entity_poly.pdbx_strand_id
1 'polypeptide(L)'
;MNKKHDQTKQKNDHAKPNTFVVDGDGAWLVANGHQHPDELIDHDANLNEPEAFFGIFAAYNQHNIADGTQWDTWPSWELCLTDMDIGLHFLMPEIDTHDDWVQREHWLALAQTIHDHPSISMDGYTITVQGQNGHEFAFDFCLEIEKWGAPGTFAAHKARRKAAASKPMAWKWAPPAYLYANNVAHSLGEYWTCPNHIPEYGGETTAYTHDSFFCIDHLAGTFPSNVLSLILLCIEDHHIWVMQYEEAQNMQAYVEEMEREWPGGRPEDFEYQ
;
A
#
# COMPACT_ATOMS: atom_id res chain seq x y z
N MET A 1 -33.09 40.33 23.53
CA MET A 1 -33.25 39.15 22.67
C MET A 1 -31.94 38.38 22.67
N ASN A 2 -31.92 37.29 23.44
CA ASN A 2 -30.82 36.33 23.53
C ASN A 2 -30.73 35.51 22.24
N LYS A 3 -29.53 35.38 21.68
CA LYS A 3 -29.07 34.11 21.09
C LYS A 3 -27.58 33.96 21.39
N LYS A 4 -27.27 33.27 22.50
CA LYS A 4 -26.00 32.57 22.64
C LYS A 4 -25.98 31.48 21.58
N HIS A 5 -24.99 31.51 20.70
CA HIS A 5 -24.62 30.32 19.94
C HIS A 5 -24.02 29.33 20.95
N ASP A 6 -24.86 28.46 21.49
CA ASP A 6 -24.37 27.16 21.95
C ASP A 6 -23.93 26.42 20.69
N GLN A 7 -22.63 26.42 20.44
CA GLN A 7 -22.02 25.33 19.69
C GLN A 7 -22.23 24.09 20.55
N THR A 8 -23.27 23.34 20.23
CA THR A 8 -23.41 21.96 20.63
C THR A 8 -22.09 21.29 20.25
N LYS A 9 -21.24 21.03 21.25
CA LYS A 9 -20.29 19.94 21.17
C LYS A 9 -21.15 18.70 20.91
N GLN A 10 -21.30 18.34 19.64
CA GLN A 10 -21.61 16.97 19.30
C GLN A 10 -20.51 16.16 19.98
N LYS A 11 -20.87 15.49 21.07
CA LYS A 11 -20.15 14.29 21.45
C LYS A 11 -20.22 13.41 20.22
N ASN A 12 -19.10 13.26 19.53
CA ASN A 12 -18.88 12.08 18.72
C ASN A 12 -18.89 10.95 19.73
N ASP A 13 -20.08 10.40 20.02
CA ASP A 13 -20.21 9.18 20.78
C ASP A 13 -19.52 8.11 19.92
N HIS A 14 -18.28 7.79 20.29
CA HIS A 14 -17.47 6.77 19.63
C HIS A 14 -18.18 5.43 19.78
N ALA A 15 -18.62 4.85 18.68
CA ALA A 15 -18.97 3.44 18.64
C ALA A 15 -17.69 2.68 18.32
N LYS A 16 -17.07 2.09 19.35
CA LYS A 16 -16.17 0.95 19.16
C LYS A 16 -16.87 -0.01 18.17
N PRO A 17 -16.25 -0.39 17.04
CA PRO A 17 -16.81 -1.43 16.20
C PRO A 17 -16.97 -2.69 17.05
N ASN A 18 -18.18 -3.28 17.06
CA ASN A 18 -18.44 -4.55 17.74
C ASN A 18 -17.64 -5.73 17.12
N THR A 19 -16.85 -5.45 16.10
CA THR A 19 -16.08 -6.38 15.29
C THR A 19 -14.70 -6.66 15.87
N PHE A 20 -14.18 -5.92 16.87
CA PHE A 20 -12.83 -6.18 17.42
C PHE A 20 -12.83 -6.90 18.76
N VAL A 21 -11.93 -7.87 18.90
CA VAL A 21 -11.59 -8.54 20.16
C VAL A 21 -10.57 -7.67 20.91
N VAL A 22 -11.01 -7.01 21.98
CA VAL A 22 -10.17 -6.06 22.76
C VAL A 22 -9.27 -6.75 23.77
N ASP A 23 -9.61 -7.98 24.18
CA ASP A 23 -8.80 -8.78 25.10
C ASP A 23 -7.95 -9.82 24.35
N GLY A 24 -7.79 -9.71 23.02
CA GLY A 24 -7.14 -10.70 22.15
C GLY A 24 -5.61 -10.76 22.27
N ASP A 25 -5.07 -10.53 23.47
CA ASP A 25 -3.64 -10.59 23.73
C ASP A 25 -3.10 -12.04 23.70
N GLY A 26 -1.77 -12.18 23.79
CA GLY A 26 -1.14 -13.50 23.75
C GLY A 26 -1.60 -14.44 24.86
N ALA A 27 -1.97 -13.93 26.04
CA ALA A 27 -2.49 -14.75 27.13
C ALA A 27 -3.89 -15.28 26.83
N TRP A 28 -4.74 -14.44 26.22
CA TRP A 28 -6.05 -14.85 25.74
C TRP A 28 -5.96 -15.92 24.65
N LEU A 29 -5.04 -15.76 23.69
CA LEU A 29 -4.82 -16.77 22.63
C LEU A 29 -4.44 -18.13 23.22
N VAL A 30 -3.48 -18.15 24.16
CA VAL A 30 -3.07 -19.38 24.86
C VAL A 30 -4.23 -19.99 25.66
N ALA A 31 -5.02 -19.18 26.35
CA ALA A 31 -6.19 -19.66 27.10
C ALA A 31 -7.26 -20.29 26.20
N ASN A 32 -7.32 -19.89 24.93
CA ASN A 32 -8.22 -20.45 23.92
C ASN A 32 -7.58 -21.54 23.04
N GLY A 33 -6.36 -22.00 23.39
CA GLY A 33 -5.72 -23.16 22.75
C GLY A 33 -4.87 -22.84 21.53
N HIS A 34 -4.53 -21.57 21.31
CA HIS A 34 -3.60 -21.11 20.26
C HIS A 34 -2.18 -20.88 20.80
N GLN A 35 -1.21 -20.70 19.91
CA GLN A 35 0.16 -20.38 20.32
C GLN A 35 0.27 -18.91 20.72
N HIS A 36 1.19 -18.60 21.62
CA HIS A 36 1.47 -17.21 21.96
C HIS A 36 2.13 -16.50 20.75
N PRO A 37 1.72 -15.27 20.37
CA PRO A 37 2.32 -14.55 19.25
C PRO A 37 3.85 -14.43 19.31
N ASP A 38 4.43 -14.26 20.51
CA ASP A 38 5.88 -14.30 20.75
C ASP A 38 6.60 -15.54 20.21
N GLU A 39 5.91 -16.68 20.08
CA GLU A 39 6.47 -17.92 19.55
C GLU A 39 6.41 -17.99 18.01
N LEU A 40 5.59 -17.13 17.40
CA LEU A 40 5.33 -17.10 15.96
C LEU A 40 6.05 -15.95 15.25
N ILE A 41 6.26 -14.84 15.95
CA ILE A 41 6.86 -13.62 15.41
C ILE A 41 8.37 -13.65 15.64
N ASP A 42 9.15 -13.57 14.56
CA ASP A 42 10.59 -13.35 14.64
C ASP A 42 10.88 -11.88 14.94
N HIS A 43 11.09 -11.57 16.22
CA HIS A 43 11.36 -10.22 16.70
C HIS A 43 12.75 -9.69 16.32
N ASP A 44 13.66 -10.56 15.85
CA ASP A 44 14.97 -10.15 15.35
C ASP A 44 14.94 -9.82 13.85
N ALA A 45 13.83 -10.14 13.16
CA ALA A 45 13.62 -9.82 11.76
C ALA A 45 13.33 -8.33 11.51
N ASN A 46 13.39 -7.93 10.24
CA ASN A 46 12.96 -6.61 9.82
C ASN A 46 11.44 -6.56 9.69
N LEU A 47 10.74 -6.23 10.79
CA LEU A 47 9.27 -6.17 10.84
C LEU A 47 8.62 -5.09 9.94
N ASN A 48 9.43 -4.34 9.17
CA ASN A 48 8.95 -3.44 8.12
C ASN A 48 8.88 -4.09 6.74
N GLU A 49 9.45 -5.29 6.56
CA GLU A 49 9.28 -6.07 5.36
C GLU A 49 7.88 -6.71 5.37
N PRO A 50 7.13 -6.68 4.25
CA PRO A 50 5.74 -7.13 4.16
C PRO A 50 5.51 -8.53 4.73
N GLU A 51 6.36 -9.52 4.45
CA GLU A 51 6.17 -10.87 4.98
C GLU A 51 6.16 -10.90 6.52
N ALA A 52 7.16 -10.27 7.14
CA ALA A 52 7.26 -10.18 8.59
C ALA A 52 6.13 -9.31 9.19
N PHE A 53 5.83 -8.18 8.54
CA PHE A 53 4.80 -7.24 8.97
C PHE A 53 3.40 -7.88 8.98
N PHE A 54 2.98 -8.50 7.87
CA PHE A 54 1.68 -9.19 7.79
C PHE A 54 1.66 -10.47 8.64
N GLY A 55 2.83 -11.08 8.86
CA GLY A 55 3.00 -12.19 9.80
C GLY A 55 2.59 -11.85 11.24
N ILE A 56 2.80 -10.60 11.69
CA ILE A 56 2.31 -10.12 12.99
C ILE A 56 0.79 -10.27 13.07
N PHE A 57 0.06 -9.80 12.06
CA PHE A 57 -1.39 -9.89 12.03
C PHE A 57 -1.87 -11.35 12.01
N ALA A 58 -1.23 -12.21 11.21
CA ALA A 58 -1.56 -13.63 11.16
C ALA A 58 -1.35 -14.32 12.52
N ALA A 59 -0.27 -13.98 13.25
CA ALA A 59 -0.01 -14.52 14.59
C ALA A 59 -1.09 -14.14 15.61
N TYR A 60 -1.70 -12.95 15.49
CA TYR A 60 -2.78 -12.53 16.38
C TYR A 60 -4.18 -13.03 15.96
N ASN A 61 -4.35 -13.45 14.70
CA ASN A 61 -5.62 -13.91 14.13
C ASN A 61 -5.64 -15.43 13.87
N GLN A 62 -4.82 -16.22 14.58
CA GLN A 62 -4.76 -17.68 14.48
C GLN A 62 -6.13 -18.37 14.66
N HIS A 63 -6.97 -17.87 15.57
CA HIS A 63 -8.32 -18.37 15.78
C HIS A 63 -9.20 -18.12 14.56
N ASN A 64 -9.14 -16.92 13.98
CA ASN A 64 -9.90 -16.60 12.76
C ASN A 64 -9.43 -17.45 11.57
N ILE A 65 -8.12 -17.68 11.45
CA ILE A 65 -7.54 -18.55 10.42
C ILE A 65 -8.04 -20.00 10.60
N ALA A 66 -8.03 -20.51 11.82
CA ALA A 66 -8.49 -21.87 12.12
C ALA A 66 -9.99 -22.06 11.86
N ASP A 67 -10.80 -21.04 12.19
CA ASP A 67 -12.26 -21.08 12.08
C ASP A 67 -12.78 -20.61 10.70
N GLY A 68 -11.91 -20.03 9.86
CA GLY A 68 -12.28 -19.46 8.57
C GLY A 68 -13.18 -18.22 8.70
N THR A 69 -12.97 -17.40 9.74
CA THR A 69 -13.75 -16.18 9.98
C THR A 69 -12.99 -14.94 9.55
N GLN A 70 -13.70 -13.82 9.45
CA GLN A 70 -13.06 -12.52 9.28
C GLN A 70 -12.11 -12.22 10.45
N TRP A 71 -10.97 -11.61 10.17
CA TRP A 71 -9.99 -11.23 11.18
C TRP A 71 -10.51 -10.08 12.05
N ASP A 72 -10.39 -10.24 13.37
CA ASP A 72 -10.96 -9.34 14.37
C ASP A 72 -10.01 -8.95 15.51
N THR A 73 -8.79 -9.48 15.53
CA THR A 73 -7.82 -9.21 16.59
C THR A 73 -6.73 -8.27 16.10
N TRP A 74 -6.62 -7.12 16.76
CA TRP A 74 -5.51 -6.19 16.55
C TRP A 74 -4.26 -6.67 17.29
N PRO A 75 -3.06 -6.60 16.70
CA PRO A 75 -1.81 -6.92 17.40
C PRO A 75 -1.59 -6.08 18.66
N SER A 76 -0.81 -6.61 19.61
CA SER A 76 -0.59 -5.94 20.89
C SER A 76 0.51 -4.88 20.82
N TRP A 77 1.78 -5.25 20.96
CA TRP A 77 2.89 -4.31 21.14
C TRP A 77 3.90 -4.38 20.00
N GLU A 78 3.84 -5.42 19.16
CA GLU A 78 4.80 -5.72 18.10
C GLU A 78 4.76 -4.66 17.00
N LEU A 79 3.63 -3.98 16.81
CA LEU A 79 3.52 -2.85 15.90
C LEU A 79 4.42 -1.67 16.31
N CYS A 80 4.79 -1.55 17.59
CA CYS A 80 5.77 -0.56 18.05
C CYS A 80 7.19 -0.79 17.52
N LEU A 81 7.47 -1.99 16.99
CA LEU A 81 8.75 -2.33 16.37
C LEU A 81 8.76 -2.05 14.86
N THR A 82 7.66 -1.53 14.32
CA THR A 82 7.49 -1.20 12.91
C THR A 82 7.48 0.33 12.72
N ASP A 83 7.57 0.76 11.46
CA ASP A 83 7.43 2.15 11.06
C ASP A 83 5.94 2.55 10.84
N MET A 84 4.98 1.71 11.23
CA MET A 84 3.54 2.05 11.24
C MET A 84 3.30 3.30 12.10
N ASP A 85 2.28 4.09 11.75
CA ASP A 85 1.86 5.24 12.54
C ASP A 85 1.70 4.87 14.02
N ILE A 86 2.36 5.65 14.88
CA ILE A 86 2.32 5.49 16.34
C ILE A 86 0.91 5.55 16.91
N GLY A 87 -0.01 6.27 16.25
CA GLY A 87 -1.42 6.32 16.62
C GLY A 87 -2.14 4.98 16.51
N LEU A 88 -1.61 4.05 15.72
CA LEU A 88 -2.21 2.74 15.46
C LEU A 88 -1.52 1.59 16.21
N HIS A 89 -0.41 1.85 16.91
CA HIS A 89 0.37 0.80 17.57
C HIS A 89 -0.45 -0.03 18.55
N PHE A 90 -1.32 0.61 19.32
CA PHE A 90 -2.18 -0.04 20.29
C PHE A 90 -3.65 0.22 19.95
N LEU A 91 -4.50 -0.72 20.34
CA LEU A 91 -5.93 -0.51 20.38
C LEU A 91 -6.25 0.33 21.63
N MET A 92 -6.82 1.52 21.45
CA MET A 92 -7.08 2.48 22.52
C MET A 92 -8.56 2.89 22.52
N PRO A 93 -9.49 2.03 22.97
CA PRO A 93 -10.93 2.23 22.77
C PRO A 93 -11.50 3.52 23.35
N GLU A 94 -10.85 4.05 24.39
CA GLU A 94 -11.28 5.27 25.09
C GLU A 94 -10.97 6.55 24.31
N ILE A 95 -10.01 6.51 23.38
CA ILE A 95 -9.55 7.70 22.64
C ILE A 95 -9.56 7.52 21.12
N ASP A 96 -9.59 6.29 20.61
CA ASP A 96 -9.60 6.00 19.17
C ASP A 96 -10.80 6.70 18.49
N THR A 97 -10.49 7.46 17.45
CA THR A 97 -11.48 8.11 16.61
C THR A 97 -12.13 7.14 15.63
N HIS A 98 -13.21 7.58 14.97
CA HIS A 98 -13.82 6.77 13.92
C HIS A 98 -12.81 6.45 12.80
N ASP A 99 -11.98 7.42 12.41
CA ASP A 99 -10.98 7.23 11.36
C ASP A 99 -9.90 6.22 11.78
N ASP A 100 -9.50 6.25 13.05
CA ASP A 100 -8.56 5.29 13.64
C ASP A 100 -9.10 3.85 13.58
N TRP A 101 -10.40 3.67 13.84
CA TRP A 101 -11.07 2.37 13.73
C TRP A 101 -11.17 1.91 12.27
N VAL A 102 -11.57 2.79 11.36
CA VAL A 102 -11.64 2.50 9.92
C VAL A 102 -10.26 2.10 9.37
N GLN A 103 -9.20 2.78 9.80
CA GLN A 103 -7.85 2.46 9.35
C GLN A 103 -7.41 1.07 9.84
N ARG A 104 -7.77 0.68 11.07
CA ARG A 104 -7.51 -0.68 11.59
C ARG A 104 -8.29 -1.75 10.84
N GLU A 105 -9.57 -1.49 10.51
CA GLU A 105 -10.36 -2.40 9.68
C GLU A 105 -9.73 -2.60 8.30
N HIS A 106 -9.26 -1.53 7.67
CA HIS A 106 -8.54 -1.62 6.39
C HIS A 106 -7.23 -2.40 6.51
N TRP A 107 -6.47 -2.23 7.60
CA TRP A 107 -5.25 -3.01 7.84
C TRP A 107 -5.53 -4.50 8.04
N LEU A 108 -6.55 -4.85 8.83
CA LEU A 108 -6.95 -6.25 9.00
C LEU A 108 -7.43 -6.87 7.69
N ALA A 109 -8.25 -6.15 6.92
CA ALA A 109 -8.73 -6.63 5.61
C ALA A 109 -7.57 -6.84 4.62
N LEU A 110 -6.60 -5.92 4.59
CA LEU A 110 -5.40 -6.08 3.77
C LEU A 110 -4.57 -7.29 4.20
N ALA A 111 -4.27 -7.40 5.50
CA ALA A 111 -3.45 -8.49 6.03
C ALA A 111 -4.11 -9.86 5.80
N GLN A 112 -5.43 -9.95 6.03
CA GLN A 112 -6.20 -11.15 5.74
C GLN A 112 -6.14 -11.50 4.24
N THR A 113 -6.33 -10.52 3.35
CA THR A 113 -6.29 -10.74 1.90
C THR A 113 -4.92 -11.26 1.45
N ILE A 114 -3.83 -10.68 1.98
CA ILE A 114 -2.46 -11.12 1.69
C ILE A 114 -2.22 -12.54 2.18
N HIS A 115 -2.67 -12.87 3.38
CA HIS A 115 -2.54 -14.20 3.95
C HIS A 115 -3.34 -15.26 3.16
N ASP A 116 -4.57 -14.95 2.79
CA ASP A 116 -5.50 -15.92 2.22
C ASP A 116 -5.27 -16.17 0.72
N HIS A 117 -4.67 -15.22 -0.01
CA HIS A 117 -4.57 -15.31 -1.46
C HIS A 117 -3.25 -15.95 -1.92
N PRO A 118 -3.27 -17.16 -2.51
CA PRO A 118 -2.05 -17.90 -2.88
C PRO A 118 -1.30 -17.29 -4.07
N SER A 119 -1.88 -16.30 -4.75
CA SER A 119 -1.24 -15.60 -5.86
C SER A 119 -0.33 -14.46 -5.42
N ILE A 120 -0.27 -14.18 -4.11
CA ILE A 120 0.55 -13.12 -3.53
C ILE A 120 1.80 -13.76 -2.94
N SER A 121 2.96 -13.19 -3.27
CA SER A 121 4.25 -13.57 -2.71
C SER A 121 5.03 -12.32 -2.31
N MET A 122 5.99 -12.49 -1.40
CA MET A 122 6.73 -11.40 -0.79
C MET A 122 8.22 -11.75 -0.75
N ASP A 123 9.08 -10.79 -1.11
CA ASP A 123 10.54 -10.92 -0.99
C ASP A 123 11.16 -9.56 -0.66
N GLY A 124 11.79 -9.47 0.51
CA GLY A 124 12.22 -8.20 1.10
C GLY A 124 11.04 -7.23 1.14
N TYR A 125 11.18 -6.05 0.54
CA TYR A 125 10.11 -5.05 0.46
C TYR A 125 9.10 -5.29 -0.67
N THR A 126 9.38 -6.22 -1.60
CA THR A 126 8.56 -6.40 -2.81
C THR A 126 7.38 -7.31 -2.52
N ILE A 127 6.17 -6.85 -2.84
CA ILE A 127 4.98 -7.69 -2.98
C ILE A 127 4.80 -7.98 -4.47
N THR A 128 4.66 -9.27 -4.80
CA THR A 128 4.38 -9.75 -6.16
C THR A 128 3.02 -10.41 -6.20
N VAL A 129 2.20 -10.03 -7.17
CA VAL A 129 0.83 -10.51 -7.36
C VAL A 129 0.72 -11.17 -8.73
N GLN A 130 0.39 -12.44 -8.75
CA GLN A 130 0.06 -13.18 -9.96
C GLN A 130 -1.42 -12.94 -10.30
N GLY A 131 -1.66 -12.28 -11.43
CA GLY A 131 -2.98 -12.03 -11.98
C GLY A 131 -3.63 -13.29 -12.55
N GLN A 132 -4.96 -13.32 -12.55
CA GLN A 132 -5.75 -14.50 -12.97
C GLN A 132 -5.59 -14.85 -14.45
N ASN A 133 -5.12 -13.93 -15.30
CA ASN A 133 -4.87 -14.16 -16.73
C ASN A 133 -3.37 -14.36 -17.03
N GLY A 134 -2.54 -14.58 -16.02
CA GLY A 134 -1.14 -15.00 -16.16
C GLY A 134 -0.10 -13.89 -16.16
N HIS A 135 -0.51 -12.63 -15.96
CA HIS A 135 0.42 -11.52 -15.82
C HIS A 135 0.91 -11.37 -14.38
N GLU A 136 2.15 -10.92 -14.22
CA GLU A 136 2.74 -10.66 -12.92
C GLU A 136 2.81 -9.14 -12.70
N PHE A 137 2.45 -8.72 -11.50
CA PHE A 137 2.57 -7.34 -11.03
C PHE A 137 3.43 -7.31 -9.78
N ALA A 138 4.26 -6.28 -9.63
CA ALA A 138 5.11 -6.15 -8.45
C ALA A 138 5.25 -4.71 -7.98
N PHE A 139 5.34 -4.50 -6.67
CA PHE A 139 5.58 -3.19 -6.06
C PHE A 139 6.26 -3.33 -4.69
N ASP A 140 7.09 -2.36 -4.34
CA ASP A 140 7.69 -2.25 -3.00
C ASP A 140 6.65 -1.71 -2.02
N PHE A 141 6.39 -2.43 -0.93
CA PHE A 141 5.59 -1.98 0.21
C PHE A 141 6.43 -1.09 1.13
N CYS A 142 6.02 0.19 1.29
CA CYS A 142 6.78 1.19 2.02
C CYS A 142 5.99 1.68 3.25
N LEU A 143 6.10 0.94 4.36
CA LEU A 143 5.36 1.26 5.60
C LEU A 143 5.69 2.65 6.16
N GLU A 144 6.98 3.03 6.25
CA GLU A 144 7.47 4.31 6.84
C GLU A 144 6.81 5.56 6.24
N ILE A 145 6.51 5.52 4.94
CA ILE A 145 5.98 6.68 4.20
C ILE A 145 4.54 6.43 3.73
N GLU A 146 3.97 5.28 4.07
CA GLU A 146 2.64 4.82 3.63
C GLU A 146 2.42 5.00 2.11
N LYS A 147 3.36 4.42 1.34
CA LYS A 147 3.33 4.39 -0.13
C LYS A 147 3.68 2.99 -0.62
N TRP A 148 3.39 2.73 -1.89
CA TRP A 148 4.13 1.72 -2.63
C TRP A 148 5.09 2.39 -3.61
N GLY A 149 5.95 1.61 -4.26
CA GLY A 149 6.73 2.11 -5.38
C GLY A 149 7.33 1.01 -6.23
N ALA A 150 8.15 1.41 -7.21
CA ALA A 150 8.73 0.44 -8.13
C ALA A 150 9.57 -0.61 -7.35
N PRO A 151 9.45 -1.90 -7.70
CA PRO A 151 10.22 -2.98 -7.09
C PRO A 151 11.71 -2.72 -6.95
N GLY A 152 12.27 -3.02 -5.79
CA GLY A 152 13.70 -2.90 -5.48
C GLY A 152 14.20 -1.46 -5.27
N THR A 153 13.33 -0.46 -5.25
CA THR A 153 13.72 0.95 -5.11
C THR A 153 13.63 1.47 -3.68
N PHE A 154 12.81 0.86 -2.82
CA PHE A 154 12.59 1.32 -1.45
C PHE A 154 13.79 1.06 -0.54
N ALA A 155 14.46 -0.08 -0.67
CA ALA A 155 15.71 -0.36 0.07
C ALA A 155 16.79 0.71 -0.23
N ALA A 156 16.93 1.09 -1.50
CA ALA A 156 17.84 2.16 -1.91
C ALA A 156 17.40 3.53 -1.36
N HIS A 157 16.09 3.79 -1.32
CA HIS A 157 15.54 5.00 -0.69
C HIS A 157 15.86 5.06 0.81
N LYS A 158 15.65 3.97 1.56
CA LYS A 158 16.01 3.87 2.99
C LYS A 158 17.50 4.11 3.22
N ALA A 159 18.36 3.50 2.42
CA ALA A 159 19.81 3.72 2.50
C ALA A 159 20.17 5.20 2.27
N ARG A 160 19.54 5.86 1.29
CA ARG A 160 19.73 7.28 0.99
C ARG A 160 19.25 8.19 2.12
N ARG A 161 18.09 7.88 2.72
CA ARG A 161 17.53 8.58 3.88
C ARG A 161 18.46 8.49 5.09
N LYS A 162 18.95 7.29 5.42
CA LYS A 162 19.91 7.07 6.51
C LYS A 162 21.21 7.82 6.30
N ALA A 163 21.75 7.80 5.08
CA ALA A 163 22.95 8.55 4.72
C ALA A 163 22.72 10.08 4.84
N ALA A 164 21.55 10.58 4.41
CA ALA A 164 21.19 11.98 4.54
C ALA A 164 21.05 12.43 6.01
N ALA A 165 20.41 11.61 6.86
CA ALA A 165 20.27 11.86 8.28
C ALA A 165 21.61 11.90 9.03
N SER A 166 22.62 11.21 8.51
CA SER A 166 23.97 11.17 9.09
C SER A 166 24.85 12.37 8.71
N LYS A 167 24.37 13.28 7.84
CA LYS A 167 25.15 14.46 7.42
C LYS A 167 25.24 15.51 8.54
N PRO A 168 26.35 16.28 8.61
CA PRO A 168 26.42 17.42 9.52
C PRO A 168 25.28 18.40 9.26
N MET A 169 24.58 18.81 10.33
CA MET A 169 23.40 19.67 10.24
C MET A 169 22.31 19.12 9.28
N ALA A 170 22.03 17.81 9.33
CA ALA A 170 20.99 17.17 8.52
C ALA A 170 19.65 17.92 8.53
N TRP A 171 19.27 18.51 9.67
CA TRP A 171 18.06 19.33 9.83
C TRP A 171 17.97 20.56 8.91
N LYS A 172 19.07 20.97 8.25
CA LYS A 172 19.09 22.06 7.26
C LYS A 172 18.73 21.62 5.85
N TRP A 173 18.70 20.32 5.58
CA TRP A 173 18.51 19.78 4.24
C TRP A 173 17.14 19.11 4.12
N ALA A 174 16.50 19.29 2.97
CA ALA A 174 15.29 18.54 2.66
C ALA A 174 15.61 17.04 2.63
N PRO A 175 14.79 16.19 3.26
CA PRO A 175 14.94 14.76 3.13
C PRO A 175 14.85 14.34 1.65
N PRO A 176 15.60 13.31 1.22
CA PRO A 176 15.47 12.78 -0.13
C PRO A 176 14.03 12.35 -0.41
N ALA A 177 13.46 12.77 -1.53
CA ALA A 177 12.15 12.30 -1.98
C ALA A 177 12.22 10.84 -2.46
N TYR A 178 11.09 10.14 -2.36
CA TYR A 178 10.93 8.83 -2.99
C TYR A 178 10.33 9.01 -4.39
N LEU A 179 11.19 9.02 -5.40
CA LEU A 179 10.82 9.35 -6.79
C LEU A 179 9.99 8.26 -7.48
N TYR A 180 10.03 7.03 -6.95
CA TYR A 180 9.30 5.88 -7.49
C TYR A 180 7.98 5.63 -6.77
N ALA A 181 7.52 6.56 -5.94
CA ALA A 181 6.26 6.41 -5.23
C ALA A 181 5.10 6.15 -6.21
N ASN A 182 4.19 5.29 -5.79
CA ASN A 182 3.02 4.82 -6.50
C ASN A 182 3.26 4.05 -7.81
N ASN A 183 4.49 3.66 -8.11
CA ASN A 183 4.79 2.86 -9.30
C ASN A 183 4.56 1.36 -9.06
N VAL A 184 4.01 0.68 -10.06
CA VAL A 184 3.75 -0.76 -10.08
C VAL A 184 4.37 -1.33 -11.35
N ALA A 185 5.15 -2.40 -11.20
CA ALA A 185 5.76 -3.13 -12.30
C ALA A 185 4.78 -4.13 -12.90
N HIS A 186 5.00 -4.45 -14.17
CA HIS A 186 4.27 -5.52 -14.83
C HIS A 186 5.14 -6.35 -15.77
N SER A 187 4.70 -7.57 -16.04
CA SER A 187 5.47 -8.56 -16.82
C SER A 187 5.49 -8.33 -18.34
N LEU A 188 4.78 -7.34 -18.87
CA LEU A 188 4.62 -7.17 -20.33
C LEU A 188 5.73 -6.37 -21.05
N GLY A 189 6.62 -5.69 -20.30
CA GLY A 189 7.74 -4.97 -20.90
C GLY A 189 7.36 -3.60 -21.52
N GLU A 190 8.34 -2.96 -22.16
CA GLU A 190 8.27 -1.55 -22.63
C GLU A 190 7.59 -1.35 -24.01
N TYR A 191 7.11 -2.43 -24.63
CA TYR A 191 6.39 -2.42 -25.93
C TYR A 191 5.30 -3.50 -25.89
N TRP A 192 4.37 -3.34 -24.97
CA TRP A 192 3.43 -4.39 -24.66
C TRP A 192 2.25 -4.40 -25.62
N THR A 193 1.71 -5.61 -25.82
CA THR A 193 0.43 -5.80 -26.50
C THR A 193 -0.63 -5.96 -25.42
N CYS A 194 -1.72 -5.21 -25.55
CA CYS A 194 -2.85 -5.32 -24.64
C CYS A 194 -3.35 -6.77 -24.63
N PRO A 195 -3.49 -7.40 -23.44
CA PRO A 195 -3.85 -8.80 -23.38
C PRO A 195 -5.17 -9.13 -24.10
N ASN A 196 -5.21 -10.28 -24.78
CA ASN A 196 -6.35 -10.67 -25.63
C ASN A 196 -7.69 -10.80 -24.87
N HIS A 197 -7.66 -10.95 -23.54
CA HIS A 197 -8.88 -11.04 -22.73
C HIS A 197 -9.52 -9.68 -22.45
N ILE A 198 -8.88 -8.57 -22.84
CA ILE A 198 -9.42 -7.22 -22.74
C ILE A 198 -10.34 -6.97 -23.95
N PRO A 199 -11.67 -6.81 -23.77
CA PRO A 199 -12.61 -6.84 -24.89
C PRO A 199 -12.43 -5.74 -25.94
N GLU A 200 -12.01 -4.54 -25.53
CA GLU A 200 -11.95 -3.37 -26.43
C GLU A 200 -10.59 -3.21 -27.10
N TYR A 201 -9.52 -3.60 -26.43
CA TYR A 201 -8.14 -3.30 -26.83
C TYR A 201 -7.28 -4.54 -27.07
N GLY A 202 -7.81 -5.74 -26.80
CA GLY A 202 -7.04 -6.98 -26.85
C GLY A 202 -6.35 -7.21 -28.20
N GLY A 203 -5.04 -7.40 -28.15
CA GLY A 203 -4.19 -7.59 -29.33
C GLY A 203 -3.63 -6.29 -29.92
N GLU A 204 -4.05 -5.11 -29.44
CA GLU A 204 -3.48 -3.84 -29.86
C GLU A 204 -2.15 -3.56 -29.14
N THR A 205 -1.19 -2.97 -29.85
CA THR A 205 0.15 -2.74 -29.31
C THR A 205 0.32 -1.27 -28.95
N THR A 206 0.92 -1.01 -27.78
CA THR A 206 1.25 0.34 -27.35
C THR A 206 2.51 0.86 -28.05
N ALA A 207 2.65 2.19 -28.09
CA ALA A 207 3.96 2.80 -28.34
C ALA A 207 4.92 2.50 -27.16
N TYR A 208 6.17 2.93 -27.28
CA TYR A 208 7.15 2.76 -26.21
C TYR A 208 6.64 3.34 -24.88
N THR A 209 6.56 2.50 -23.85
CA THR A 209 6.25 2.89 -22.47
C THR A 209 7.49 2.67 -21.61
N HIS A 210 8.02 3.73 -21.01
CA HIS A 210 9.23 3.66 -20.21
C HIS A 210 9.12 2.68 -19.02
N ASP A 211 10.19 1.91 -18.80
CA ASP A 211 10.52 1.16 -17.57
C ASP A 211 9.57 0.03 -17.14
N SER A 212 8.56 -0.36 -17.93
CA SER A 212 7.59 -1.42 -17.57
C SER A 212 6.92 -1.19 -16.20
N PHE A 213 6.78 0.08 -15.82
CA PHE A 213 6.06 0.52 -14.65
C PHE A 213 4.92 1.43 -15.07
N PHE A 214 3.89 1.48 -14.23
CA PHE A 214 2.89 2.53 -14.29
C PHE A 214 2.65 3.14 -12.93
N CYS A 215 2.27 4.41 -12.94
CA CYS A 215 2.00 5.17 -11.73
C CYS A 215 0.50 5.24 -11.51
N ILE A 216 0.03 4.82 -10.34
CA ILE A 216 -1.36 5.03 -9.93
C ILE A 216 -1.37 6.16 -8.89
N ASP A 217 -1.68 7.37 -9.33
CA ASP A 217 -1.80 8.53 -8.47
C ASP A 217 -3.27 8.81 -8.07
N HIS A 218 -3.51 9.94 -7.39
CA HIS A 218 -4.85 10.37 -6.97
C HIS A 218 -5.63 9.39 -6.07
N LEU A 219 -4.91 8.70 -5.19
CA LEU A 219 -5.46 7.76 -4.23
C LEU A 219 -6.40 8.46 -3.23
N ALA A 220 -7.59 7.89 -3.02
CA ALA A 220 -8.58 8.34 -2.05
C ALA A 220 -8.78 7.27 -0.97
N GLY A 221 -8.64 7.65 0.29
CA GLY A 221 -8.77 6.72 1.43
C GLY A 221 -7.44 6.48 2.15
N THR A 222 -7.43 5.50 3.05
CA THR A 222 -6.24 5.15 3.83
C THR A 222 -5.25 4.34 3.00
N PHE A 223 -3.97 4.39 3.36
CA PHE A 223 -2.93 3.58 2.71
C PHE A 223 -3.29 2.08 2.58
N PRO A 224 -3.68 1.36 3.65
CA PRO A 224 -4.03 -0.06 3.52
C PRO A 224 -5.22 -0.33 2.58
N SER A 225 -6.20 0.58 2.53
CA SER A 225 -7.34 0.46 1.60
C SER A 225 -6.91 0.59 0.13
N ASN A 226 -5.98 1.51 -0.13
CA ASN A 226 -5.42 1.71 -1.47
C ASN A 226 -4.57 0.51 -1.91
N VAL A 227 -3.74 -0.04 -1.01
CA VAL A 227 -2.93 -1.25 -1.30
C VAL A 227 -3.84 -2.46 -1.53
N LEU A 228 -4.90 -2.63 -0.73
CA LEU A 228 -5.88 -3.69 -0.94
C LEU A 228 -6.55 -3.55 -2.32
N SER A 229 -6.97 -2.35 -2.69
CA SER A 229 -7.56 -2.08 -4.00
C SER A 229 -6.58 -2.37 -5.14
N LEU A 230 -5.31 -1.99 -4.99
CA LEU A 230 -4.25 -2.31 -5.95
C LEU A 230 -4.09 -3.83 -6.12
N ILE A 231 -3.99 -4.57 -5.02
CA ILE A 231 -3.87 -6.03 -5.05
C ILE A 231 -5.05 -6.67 -5.77
N LEU A 232 -6.28 -6.22 -5.48
CA LEU A 232 -7.49 -6.74 -6.13
C LEU A 232 -7.50 -6.42 -7.64
N LEU A 233 -7.06 -5.23 -8.05
CA LEU A 233 -6.89 -4.87 -9.47
C LEU A 233 -5.86 -5.76 -10.17
N CYS A 234 -4.73 -6.05 -9.51
CA CYS A 234 -3.70 -6.94 -10.02
C CYS A 234 -4.18 -8.39 -10.13
N ILE A 235 -4.95 -8.89 -9.15
CA ILE A 235 -5.54 -10.24 -9.17
C ILE A 235 -6.54 -10.37 -10.31
N GLU A 236 -7.47 -9.41 -10.42
CA GLU A 236 -8.47 -9.38 -11.46
C GLU A 236 -7.83 -9.29 -12.85
N ASP A 237 -6.70 -8.59 -12.96
CA ASP A 237 -5.87 -8.59 -14.16
C ASP A 237 -6.68 -8.16 -15.40
N HIS A 238 -7.64 -7.24 -15.21
CA HIS A 238 -8.53 -6.74 -16.27
C HIS A 238 -8.56 -5.21 -16.28
N HIS A 239 -9.14 -4.59 -15.25
CA HIS A 239 -9.28 -3.13 -15.21
C HIS A 239 -7.94 -2.41 -15.22
N ILE A 240 -6.90 -3.02 -14.64
CA ILE A 240 -5.56 -2.46 -14.67
C ILE A 240 -5.05 -2.31 -16.11
N TRP A 241 -5.30 -3.28 -16.99
CA TRP A 241 -4.91 -3.18 -18.40
C TRP A 241 -5.74 -2.20 -19.20
N VAL A 242 -7.03 -2.07 -18.89
CA VAL A 242 -7.87 -1.03 -19.50
C VAL A 242 -7.30 0.35 -19.16
N MET A 243 -7.07 0.63 -17.87
CA MET A 243 -6.49 1.90 -17.42
C MET A 243 -5.13 2.16 -18.09
N GLN A 244 -4.25 1.15 -18.11
CA GLN A 244 -2.91 1.29 -18.65
C GLN A 244 -2.87 1.47 -20.17
N TYR A 245 -3.78 0.82 -20.89
CA TYR A 245 -3.85 1.00 -22.33
C TYR A 245 -4.36 2.40 -22.68
N GLU A 246 -5.42 2.87 -22.02
CA GLU A 246 -5.96 4.22 -22.21
C GLU A 246 -4.92 5.30 -21.85
N GLU A 247 -4.18 5.12 -20.76
CA GLU A 247 -3.10 6.03 -20.37
C GLU A 247 -1.99 6.08 -21.43
N ALA A 248 -1.56 4.92 -21.94
CA ALA A 248 -0.57 4.85 -23.00
C ALA A 248 -1.03 5.56 -24.29
N GLN A 249 -2.29 5.38 -24.69
CA GLN A 249 -2.88 6.06 -25.86
C GLN A 249 -2.97 7.58 -25.65
N ASN A 250 -3.40 8.02 -24.47
CA ASN A 250 -3.49 9.44 -24.14
C ASN A 250 -2.11 10.11 -24.12
N MET A 251 -1.10 9.43 -23.55
CA MET A 251 0.27 9.91 -23.55
C MET A 251 0.82 10.01 -24.98
N GLN A 252 0.58 9.01 -25.83
CA GLN A 252 0.98 9.06 -27.23
C GLN A 252 0.33 10.24 -27.96
N ALA A 253 -0.98 10.43 -27.81
CA ALA A 253 -1.69 11.55 -28.43
C ALA A 253 -1.15 12.91 -27.97
N TYR A 254 -0.83 13.04 -26.67
CA TYR A 254 -0.20 14.24 -26.11
C TYR A 254 1.20 14.48 -26.70
N VAL A 255 2.03 13.44 -26.82
CA VAL A 255 3.36 13.55 -27.43
C VAL A 255 3.25 13.99 -28.89
N GLU A 256 2.34 13.39 -29.67
CA GLU A 256 2.10 13.76 -31.07
C GLU A 256 1.62 15.22 -31.21
N GLU A 257 0.76 15.68 -30.30
CA GLU A 257 0.33 17.08 -30.24
C GLU A 257 1.51 18.02 -29.93
N MET A 258 2.31 17.68 -28.92
CA MET A 258 3.49 18.47 -28.54
C MET A 258 4.53 18.54 -29.66
N GLU A 259 4.81 17.44 -30.35
CA GLU A 259 5.74 17.42 -31.49
C GLU A 259 5.23 18.25 -32.67
N ARG A 260 3.91 18.24 -32.91
CA ARG A 260 3.28 19.02 -33.98
C ARG A 260 3.30 20.52 -33.68
N GLU A 261 2.99 20.90 -32.44
CA GLU A 261 2.89 22.31 -32.05
C GLU A 261 4.26 22.91 -31.81
N TRP A 262 5.17 22.17 -31.17
CA TRP A 262 6.48 22.63 -30.73
C TRP A 262 7.61 21.67 -31.17
N PRO A 263 7.87 21.54 -32.49
CA PRO A 263 8.84 20.58 -33.04
C PRO A 263 10.30 20.85 -32.65
N GLY A 264 10.59 22.01 -32.05
CA GLY A 264 11.92 22.40 -31.57
C GLY A 264 12.13 22.26 -30.06
N GLY A 265 11.17 21.69 -29.33
CA GLY A 265 11.13 21.69 -27.86
C GLY A 265 10.12 22.69 -27.31
N ARG A 266 9.78 22.56 -26.03
CA ARG A 266 8.80 23.45 -25.38
C ARG A 266 9.34 24.88 -25.33
N PRO A 267 8.49 25.93 -25.31
CA PRO A 267 8.94 27.31 -25.10
C PRO A 267 9.88 27.45 -23.89
N GLU A 268 9.63 26.67 -22.85
CA GLU A 268 10.41 26.59 -21.61
C GLU A 268 11.82 26.01 -21.82
N ASP A 269 11.99 25.10 -22.80
CA ASP A 269 13.29 24.47 -23.12
C ASP A 269 14.24 25.45 -23.83
N PHE A 270 13.73 26.53 -24.42
CA PHE A 270 14.53 27.59 -25.02
C PHE A 270 15.08 28.59 -24.00
N GLU A 271 14.48 28.68 -22.80
CA GLU A 271 14.95 29.58 -21.73
C GLU A 271 16.17 29.03 -20.98
N TYR A 272 16.53 27.76 -21.19
CA TYR A 272 17.64 27.08 -20.52
C TYR A 272 18.83 26.71 -21.45
N GLN A 273 18.90 27.28 -22.66
CA GLN A 273 20.07 27.19 -23.56
C GLN A 273 21.04 28.35 -23.39
#